data_AF-A0A5Q8C848-F1
#
_entry.id   AF-A0A5Q8C848-F1
#
_cell.length_a   1.000
_cell.length_b   1.000
_cell.length_c   1.000
_cell.angle_alpha   90.00
_cell.angle_beta   90.00
_cell.angle_gamma   90.00
#
_symmetry.space_group_name_H-M   'P 1'
#
loop_
_entity.id
_entity.type
_entity.pdbx_description
1 polymer ?
#
loop_
_entity_poly.entity_id
_entity_poly.type
_entity_poly.pdbx_seq_one_letter_code
_entity_poly.pdbx_strand_id
1 'polypeptide(L)'
;QAGTVGTYGTFAIDAAGAWTYTASSAHNEFAAGTTYTDTFDVVSADGTHTSVTINIDGTNDAAVLSADVRNLTETDAAADISSSGQLTISDVDSPATFVAQAGTVGTYGTFAIDAAGAWTYTASSAHNEFAAGTTYTDTFDV
;
A
#
# COMPACT_ATOMS: atom_id res chain seq x y z
N GLN A 1 13.32 -29.06 24.17
CA GLN A 1 14.04 -28.37 23.07
C GLN A 1 13.99 -26.88 23.32
N ALA A 2 15.14 -26.24 23.50
CA ALA A 2 15.22 -24.82 23.80
C ALA A 2 15.32 -24.01 22.51
N GLY A 3 14.52 -22.93 22.40
CA GLY A 3 14.63 -21.85 21.41
C GLY A 3 15.21 -22.21 20.04
N THR A 4 14.50 -23.03 19.27
CA THR A 4 14.83 -23.33 17.87
C THR A 4 14.33 -22.19 16.98
N VAL A 5 15.26 -21.51 16.31
CA VAL A 5 14.94 -20.41 15.39
C VAL A 5 14.41 -21.01 14.08
N GLY A 6 13.17 -20.67 13.74
CA GLY A 6 12.55 -20.90 12.43
C GLY A 6 12.78 -19.72 11.50
N THR A 7 12.05 -19.71 10.39
CA THR A 7 12.11 -18.63 9.40
C THR A 7 11.41 -17.38 9.91
N TYR A 8 10.26 -17.53 10.57
CA TYR A 8 9.39 -16.42 10.97
C TYR A 8 9.32 -16.22 12.48
N GLY A 9 9.93 -17.11 13.26
CA GLY A 9 9.89 -17.01 14.71
C GLY A 9 10.77 -18.02 15.41
N THR A 10 10.65 -18.09 16.72
CA THR A 10 11.40 -19.02 17.57
C THR A 10 10.44 -19.94 18.31
N PHE A 11 10.68 -21.24 18.19
CA PHE A 11 9.91 -22.29 18.85
C PHE A 11 10.66 -22.85 20.05
N ALA A 12 9.95 -23.13 21.14
CA ALA A 12 10.49 -23.87 22.28
C ALA A 12 9.45 -24.85 22.80
N ILE A 13 9.89 -26.00 23.30
CA ILE A 13 9.03 -26.99 23.96
C ILE A 13 9.74 -27.59 25.17
N ASP A 14 9.03 -27.69 26.29
CA ASP A 14 9.54 -28.25 27.52
C ASP A 14 9.36 -29.78 27.59
N ALA A 15 9.87 -30.40 28.66
CA ALA A 15 9.78 -31.85 28.85
C ALA A 15 8.36 -32.35 29.14
N ALA A 16 7.44 -31.47 29.54
CA ALA A 16 6.03 -31.79 29.72
C ALA A 16 5.22 -31.65 28.41
N GLY A 17 5.85 -31.16 27.34
CA GLY A 17 5.25 -30.94 26.03
C GLY A 17 4.58 -29.58 25.88
N ALA A 18 4.69 -28.68 26.86
CA ALA A 18 4.21 -27.30 26.71
C ALA A 18 5.16 -26.54 25.78
N TRP A 19 4.60 -25.93 24.74
CA TRP A 19 5.36 -25.23 23.72
C TRP A 19 4.98 -23.77 23.60
N THR A 20 5.91 -22.98 23.11
CA THR A 20 5.71 -21.58 22.73
C THR A 20 6.29 -21.32 21.35
N TYR A 21 5.68 -20.38 20.65
CA TYR A 21 6.21 -19.79 19.43
C TYR A 21 6.14 -18.28 19.56
N THR A 22 7.26 -17.61 19.29
CA THR A 22 7.33 -16.15 19.27
C THR A 22 7.77 -15.71 17.89
N ALA A 23 6.90 -14.97 17.18
CA ALA A 23 7.26 -14.37 15.90
C ALA A 23 8.48 -13.45 16.06
N SER A 24 9.32 -13.42 15.03
CA SER A 24 10.56 -12.64 15.02
C SER A 24 10.30 -11.14 14.85
N SER A 25 9.16 -10.77 14.28
CA SER A 25 8.67 -9.42 14.14
C SER A 25 7.14 -9.39 14.02
N ALA A 26 6.57 -8.25 13.67
CA ALA A 26 5.15 -8.15 13.33
C ALA A 26 4.80 -8.76 11.96
N HIS A 27 5.80 -8.95 11.08
CA HIS A 27 5.64 -9.47 9.74
C HIS A 27 4.61 -8.70 8.88
N ASN A 28 4.70 -7.37 8.89
CA ASN A 28 3.84 -6.51 8.07
C ASN A 28 4.05 -6.76 6.57
N GLU A 29 5.16 -7.37 6.16
CA GLU A 29 5.40 -7.80 4.78
C GLU A 29 4.59 -9.04 4.34
N PHE A 30 3.78 -9.65 5.23
CA PHE A 30 3.00 -10.84 4.91
C PHE A 30 1.69 -10.49 4.19
N ALA A 31 1.67 -10.71 2.88
CA ALA A 31 0.53 -10.38 2.03
C ALA A 31 -0.72 -11.23 2.32
N ALA A 32 -1.89 -10.58 2.24
CA ALA A 32 -3.18 -11.24 2.37
C ALA A 32 -3.36 -12.41 1.40
N GLY A 33 -3.99 -13.49 1.88
CA GLY A 33 -4.24 -14.70 1.10
C GLY A 33 -3.01 -15.61 0.92
N THR A 34 -1.86 -15.23 1.48
CA THR A 34 -0.67 -16.09 1.57
C THR A 34 -0.51 -16.62 2.98
N THR A 35 -0.24 -17.92 3.11
CA THR A 35 0.11 -18.56 4.40
C THR A 35 1.61 -18.80 4.45
N TYR A 36 2.26 -18.24 5.46
CA TYR A 36 3.67 -18.41 5.77
C TYR A 36 3.81 -19.50 6.82
N THR A 37 4.76 -20.42 6.64
CA THR A 37 4.81 -21.64 7.45
C THR A 37 6.19 -21.88 8.04
N ASP A 38 6.24 -22.12 9.35
CA ASP A 38 7.38 -22.75 10.02
C ASP A 38 7.02 -24.19 10.40
N THR A 39 7.99 -25.11 10.30
CA THR A 39 7.83 -26.50 10.77
C THR A 39 9.03 -26.90 11.61
N PHE A 40 8.75 -27.37 12.82
CA PHE A 40 9.74 -27.77 13.80
C PHE A 40 9.63 -29.26 14.06
N ASP A 41 10.72 -29.97 13.88
CA ASP A 41 10.87 -31.37 14.33
C ASP A 41 10.98 -31.39 15.86
N VAL A 42 10.21 -32.27 16.48
CA VAL A 42 10.13 -32.46 17.93
C VAL A 42 10.45 -33.92 18.23
N VAL A 43 11.39 -34.14 19.13
CA VAL A 43 11.88 -35.48 19.49
C VAL A 43 11.52 -35.79 20.93
N SER A 44 10.85 -36.92 21.16
CA SER A 44 10.57 -37.44 22.51
C SER A 44 11.81 -38.03 23.16
N ALA A 45 11.73 -38.31 24.46
CA ALA A 45 12.85 -38.86 25.23
C ALA A 45 13.34 -40.24 24.74
N ASP A 46 12.48 -41.01 24.07
CA ASP A 46 12.81 -42.30 23.46
C ASP A 46 13.35 -42.18 22.02
N GLY A 47 13.48 -40.95 21.49
CA GLY A 47 13.97 -40.68 20.15
C GLY A 47 12.90 -40.71 19.06
N THR A 48 11.62 -40.86 19.39
CA THR A 48 10.52 -40.78 18.40
C THR A 48 10.33 -39.34 17.93
N HIS A 49 10.15 -39.15 16.63
CA HIS A 49 9.98 -37.84 16.01
C HIS A 49 8.50 -37.52 15.74
N THR A 50 8.15 -36.25 15.87
CA THR A 50 6.91 -35.64 15.41
C THR A 50 7.18 -34.21 14.96
N SER A 51 6.18 -33.46 14.51
CA SER A 51 6.36 -32.08 14.10
C SER A 51 5.30 -31.15 14.67
N VAL A 52 5.71 -29.91 14.92
CA VAL A 52 4.82 -28.78 15.15
C VAL A 52 4.92 -27.87 13.94
N THR A 53 3.78 -27.62 13.29
CA THR A 53 3.67 -26.70 12.15
C THR A 53 2.95 -25.44 12.61
N ILE A 54 3.56 -24.30 12.35
CA ILE A 54 3.00 -22.98 12.61
C ILE A 54 2.63 -22.37 11.27
N ASN A 55 1.33 -22.12 11.08
CA ASN A 55 0.80 -21.40 9.92
C ASN A 55 0.46 -19.97 10.34
N ILE A 56 1.01 -19.00 9.62
CA ILE A 56 0.79 -17.58 9.84
C ILE A 56 0.14 -17.03 8.58
N ASP A 57 -1.12 -16.64 8.69
CA ASP A 57 -1.84 -16.04 7.57
C ASP A 57 -1.50 -14.56 7.47
N GLY A 58 -1.08 -14.13 6.27
CA GLY A 58 -0.85 -12.73 5.99
C GLY A 58 -2.14 -11.92 5.97
N THR A 59 -2.01 -10.62 6.25
CA THR A 59 -3.09 -9.64 6.17
C THR A 59 -2.64 -8.49 5.30
N ASN A 60 -3.58 -7.78 4.68
CA ASN A 60 -3.25 -6.65 3.83
C ASN A 60 -3.05 -5.40 4.69
N ASP A 61 -1.84 -4.84 4.68
CA ASP A 61 -1.55 -3.50 5.15
C ASP A 61 -2.05 -2.46 4.13
N ALA A 62 -2.67 -1.38 4.61
CA ALA A 62 -3.22 -0.37 3.71
C ALA A 62 -2.10 0.48 3.10
N ALA A 63 -2.12 0.65 1.78
CA ALA A 63 -1.25 1.60 1.10
C ALA A 63 -1.39 3.02 1.67
N VAL A 64 -0.26 3.73 1.74
CA VAL A 64 -0.19 5.13 2.15
C VAL A 64 0.10 5.98 0.91
N LEU A 65 -0.81 6.91 0.62
CA LEU A 65 -0.74 7.80 -0.53
C LEU A 65 -0.54 9.24 -0.07
N SER A 66 0.22 10.03 -0.84
CA SER A 66 0.22 11.49 -0.71
C SER A 66 -1.02 12.11 -1.35
N ALA A 67 -1.32 13.36 -0.99
CA ALA A 67 -2.27 14.21 -1.70
C ALA A 67 -1.57 15.46 -2.24
N ASP A 68 -2.13 16.06 -3.28
CA ASP A 68 -1.70 17.35 -3.81
C ASP A 68 -2.91 18.25 -4.07
N VAL A 69 -2.75 19.55 -3.87
CA VAL A 69 -3.77 20.57 -4.12
C VAL A 69 -3.10 21.73 -4.85
N ARG A 70 -3.61 22.07 -6.04
CA ARG A 70 -3.14 23.22 -6.83
C ARG A 70 -4.23 24.28 -6.90
N ASN A 71 -3.85 25.51 -6.51
CA ASN A 71 -4.67 26.69 -6.70
C ASN A 71 -4.15 27.43 -7.93
N LEU A 72 -4.97 27.51 -8.97
CA LEU A 72 -4.66 28.16 -10.23
C LEU A 72 -5.57 29.37 -10.41
N THR A 73 -5.11 30.36 -11.17
CA THR A 73 -5.87 31.57 -11.48
C THR A 73 -6.11 31.62 -12.97
N GLU A 74 -7.36 31.84 -13.37
CA GLU A 74 -7.71 31.98 -14.78
C GLU A 74 -7.08 33.22 -15.42
N THR A 75 -6.82 33.06 -16.71
CA THR A 75 -6.33 34.07 -17.64
C THR A 75 -7.00 33.76 -18.98
N ASP A 76 -6.62 34.46 -20.05
CA ASP A 76 -7.12 34.21 -21.39
C ASP A 76 -6.62 32.91 -22.05
N ALA A 77 -5.93 32.00 -21.33
CA ALA A 77 -5.43 30.75 -21.86
C ALA A 77 -5.66 29.53 -20.95
N ALA A 78 -6.18 28.44 -21.51
CA ALA A 78 -6.39 27.17 -20.81
C ALA A 78 -5.09 26.58 -20.20
N ALA A 79 -3.95 26.82 -20.86
CA ALA A 79 -2.65 26.37 -20.39
C ALA A 79 -2.25 27.00 -19.04
N ASP A 80 -2.73 28.22 -18.75
CA ASP A 80 -2.40 28.94 -17.52
C ASP A 80 -3.16 28.40 -16.30
N ILE A 81 -4.26 27.70 -16.54
CA ILE A 81 -5.03 26.93 -15.53
C ILE A 81 -4.87 25.42 -15.70
N SER A 82 -3.77 25.00 -16.31
CA SER A 82 -3.34 23.60 -16.35
C SER A 82 -2.13 23.39 -15.44
N SER A 83 -1.95 22.19 -14.89
CA SER A 83 -0.83 21.90 -14.00
C SER A 83 -0.44 20.43 -14.03
N SER A 84 0.65 20.10 -13.36
CA SER A 84 1.16 18.74 -13.25
C SER A 84 1.91 18.58 -11.94
N GLY A 85 2.07 17.33 -11.50
CA GLY A 85 2.81 17.02 -10.30
C GLY A 85 3.11 15.53 -10.18
N GLN A 86 3.44 15.13 -8.96
CA GLN A 86 3.82 13.78 -8.61
C GLN A 86 3.14 13.42 -7.29
N LEU A 87 2.35 12.34 -7.29
CA LEU A 87 1.89 11.69 -6.07
C LEU A 87 2.84 10.55 -5.71
N THR A 88 2.99 10.25 -4.43
CA THR A 88 3.77 9.13 -3.93
C THR A 88 2.86 8.09 -3.28
N ILE A 89 3.20 6.83 -3.45
CA ILE A 89 2.54 5.69 -2.81
C ILE A 89 3.60 4.80 -2.16
N SER A 90 3.26 4.21 -1.01
CA SER A 90 4.03 3.15 -0.37
C SER A 90 3.09 2.10 0.18
N ASP A 91 3.48 0.84 0.02
CA ASP A 91 2.80 -0.32 0.56
C ASP A 91 3.88 -1.35 0.94
N VAL A 92 3.70 -2.03 2.06
CA VAL A 92 4.72 -2.91 2.66
C VAL A 92 4.59 -4.36 2.16
N ASP A 93 3.39 -4.77 1.74
CA ASP A 93 3.11 -6.15 1.32
C ASP A 93 2.64 -6.24 -0.14
N SER A 94 2.31 -5.10 -0.76
CA SER A 94 1.79 -5.00 -2.11
C SER A 94 2.61 -4.05 -2.98
N PRO A 95 2.52 -4.13 -4.32
CA PRO A 95 3.19 -3.17 -5.19
C PRO A 95 2.73 -1.73 -4.93
N ALA A 96 3.69 -0.84 -4.67
CA ALA A 96 3.44 0.60 -4.53
C ALA A 96 3.27 1.26 -5.90
N THR A 97 2.15 1.01 -6.58
CA THR A 97 1.83 1.56 -7.90
C THR A 97 0.43 2.13 -7.96
N PHE A 98 0.25 3.23 -8.69
CA PHE A 98 -1.08 3.79 -8.95
C PHE A 98 -1.79 3.04 -10.07
N VAL A 99 -3.13 3.08 -10.04
CA VAL A 99 -3.93 2.71 -11.21
C VAL A 99 -3.89 3.88 -12.19
N ALA A 100 -3.32 3.65 -13.36
CA ALA A 100 -3.18 4.70 -14.36
C ALA A 100 -4.57 5.19 -14.85
N GLN A 101 -4.73 6.50 -14.93
CA GLN A 101 -5.90 7.16 -15.51
C GLN A 101 -5.44 8.00 -16.70
N ALA A 102 -6.03 7.79 -17.87
CA ALA A 102 -5.54 8.38 -19.13
C ALA A 102 -6.30 9.65 -19.56
N GLY A 103 -7.07 10.28 -18.67
CA GLY A 103 -7.91 11.43 -19.03
C GLY A 103 -9.31 11.37 -18.41
N THR A 104 -9.39 11.23 -17.09
CA THR A 104 -10.61 11.36 -16.31
C THR A 104 -11.18 12.77 -16.49
N VAL A 105 -12.37 12.87 -17.06
CA VAL A 105 -13.01 14.16 -17.35
C VAL A 105 -13.62 14.73 -16.06
N GLY A 106 -13.16 15.91 -15.68
CA GLY A 106 -13.75 16.75 -14.64
C GLY A 106 -14.74 17.75 -15.21
N THR A 107 -15.17 18.69 -14.37
CA THR A 107 -16.10 19.76 -14.76
C THR A 107 -15.40 20.83 -15.57
N TYR A 108 -14.15 21.15 -15.22
CA TYR A 108 -13.40 22.28 -15.79
C TYR A 108 -12.15 21.82 -16.57
N GLY A 109 -11.78 20.56 -16.47
CA GLY A 109 -10.66 20.01 -17.20
C GLY A 109 -10.61 18.50 -17.24
N THR A 110 -9.46 17.96 -17.61
CA THR A 110 -9.19 16.52 -17.66
C THR A 110 -7.96 16.21 -16.81
N PHE A 111 -8.04 15.11 -16.06
CA PHE A 111 -6.97 14.63 -15.20
C PHE A 111 -6.40 13.32 -15.73
N ALA A 112 -5.08 13.16 -15.71
CA ALA A 112 -4.41 11.91 -16.00
C ALA A 112 -3.33 11.65 -14.95
N ILE A 113 -3.08 10.38 -14.65
CA ILE A 113 -1.99 9.94 -13.80
C ILE A 113 -1.43 8.63 -14.33
N ASP A 114 -0.11 8.48 -14.32
CA ASP A 114 0.53 7.21 -14.68
C ASP A 114 0.75 6.30 -13.45
N ALA A 115 1.19 5.06 -13.68
CA ALA A 115 1.43 4.11 -12.60
C ALA A 115 2.56 4.53 -11.64
N ALA A 116 3.44 5.44 -12.08
CA ALA A 116 4.50 6.01 -11.25
C ALA A 116 4.01 7.21 -10.42
N GLY A 117 2.78 7.69 -10.64
CA GLY A 117 2.16 8.79 -9.91
C GLY A 117 2.38 10.17 -10.53
N ALA A 118 3.00 10.25 -11.70
CA ALA A 118 3.12 11.52 -12.43
C ALA A 118 1.75 11.86 -13.00
N TRP A 119 1.22 13.02 -12.60
CA TRP A 119 -0.13 13.44 -12.95
C TRP A 119 -0.16 14.75 -13.70
N THR A 120 -1.18 14.93 -14.53
CA THR A 120 -1.49 16.17 -15.23
C THR A 120 -2.96 16.53 -15.05
N TYR A 121 -3.24 17.82 -14.97
CA TYR A 121 -4.56 18.40 -15.12
C TYR A 121 -4.51 19.42 -16.26
N THR A 122 -5.38 19.26 -17.24
CA THR A 122 -5.49 20.18 -18.38
C THR A 122 -6.88 20.81 -18.39
N ALA A 123 -6.96 22.14 -18.28
CA ALA A 123 -8.24 22.83 -18.37
C ALA A 123 -8.86 22.68 -19.76
N SER A 124 -10.20 22.58 -19.80
CA SER A 124 -10.95 22.39 -21.04
C SER A 124 -11.05 23.65 -21.89
N SER A 125 -10.93 24.82 -21.26
CA SER A 125 -10.86 26.13 -21.90
C SER A 125 -10.11 27.11 -20.98
N ALA A 126 -10.02 28.38 -21.37
CA ALA A 126 -9.49 29.45 -20.52
C ALA A 126 -10.42 29.79 -19.33
N HIS A 127 -11.71 29.43 -19.44
CA HIS A 127 -12.73 29.68 -18.41
C HIS A 127 -12.88 31.15 -18.00
N ASN A 128 -12.75 32.08 -18.96
CA ASN A 128 -12.95 33.53 -18.76
C ASN A 128 -14.33 33.91 -18.18
N GLU A 129 -15.29 32.98 -18.15
CA GLU A 129 -16.58 33.13 -17.49
C GLU A 129 -16.54 33.03 -15.95
N PHE A 130 -15.43 32.58 -15.36
CA PHE A 130 -15.28 32.45 -13.91
C PHE A 130 -15.34 33.80 -13.21
N ALA A 131 -16.12 33.87 -12.13
CA ALA A 131 -16.30 35.11 -11.39
C ALA A 131 -15.16 35.37 -10.40
N ALA A 132 -14.60 36.58 -10.43
CA ALA A 132 -13.57 37.00 -9.49
C ALA A 132 -13.99 36.79 -8.03
N GLY A 133 -13.08 36.22 -7.23
CA GLY A 133 -13.33 35.89 -5.81
C GLY A 133 -14.13 34.61 -5.57
N THR A 134 -14.46 33.86 -6.62
CA THR A 134 -15.11 32.54 -6.51
C THR A 134 -14.08 31.42 -6.74
N THR A 135 -14.21 30.33 -6.00
CA THR A 135 -13.40 29.12 -6.21
C THR A 135 -14.25 28.08 -6.93
N TYR A 136 -13.72 27.60 -8.06
CA TYR A 136 -14.25 26.48 -8.81
C TYR A 136 -13.31 25.29 -8.59
N THR A 137 -13.86 24.11 -8.34
CA THR A 137 -13.08 22.94 -7.90
C THR A 137 -13.42 21.72 -8.74
N ASP A 138 -12.38 21.07 -9.25
CA ASP A 138 -12.42 19.68 -9.67
C ASP A 138 -11.77 18.80 -8.58
N THR A 139 -12.29 17.59 -8.40
CA THR A 139 -11.75 16.59 -7.48
C THR A 139 -11.69 15.26 -8.22
N PHE A 140 -10.55 14.60 -8.13
CA PHE A 140 -10.30 13.32 -8.80
C PHE A 140 -9.88 12.31 -7.74
N ASP A 141 -10.55 11.16 -7.74
CA ASP A 141 -10.15 10.01 -6.94
C ASP A 141 -9.04 9.28 -7.67
N VAL A 142 -7.99 8.89 -6.94
CA VAL A 142 -6.79 8.22 -7.47
C VAL A 142 -6.58 6.89 -6.77
#